data_AF-A0AAU9U8W3-F1
#
_entry.id   AF-A0AAU9U8W3-F1
#
_cell.length_a   1.000
_cell.length_b   1.000
_cell.length_c   1.000
_cell.angle_alpha   90.00
_cell.angle_beta   90.00
_cell.angle_gamma   90.00
#
_symmetry.space_group_name_H-M   'P 1'
#
loop_
_entity.id
_entity.type
_entity.pdbx_description
1 polymer ?
#
loop_
_entity_poly.entity_id
_entity_poly.type
_entity_poly.pdbx_seq_one_letter_code
_entity_poly.pdbx_strand_id
1 'polypeptide(L)'
;MNEEQSADPQLENFILTETQKQRFQVLVHGLTDTCWDTCMGRPSVRLDSKTEVCIMNCVERFIDATTFITKRLMNTTKYRSDEPLEFQ
;
A
#
# COMPACT_ATOMS: atom_id res chain seq x y z
N MET A 1 40.84 -3.33 16.29
CA MET A 1 39.42 -3.69 16.50
C MET A 1 38.73 -3.46 15.18
N ASN A 2 38.54 -4.51 14.39
CA ASN A 2 37.74 -4.46 13.17
C ASN A 2 36.47 -5.24 13.48
N GLU A 3 35.39 -4.52 13.81
CA GLU A 3 34.05 -5.09 13.80
C GLU A 3 33.53 -4.95 12.36
N GLU A 4 33.85 -5.92 11.51
CA GLU A 4 33.04 -6.16 10.32
C GLU A 4 31.71 -6.72 10.82
N GLN A 5 30.76 -5.82 10.99
CA GLN A 5 29.39 -6.12 11.41
C GLN A 5 28.70 -6.87 10.27
N SER A 6 28.95 -8.18 10.17
CA SER A 6 28.12 -9.06 9.34
C SER A 6 26.73 -9.06 9.96
N ALA A 7 25.78 -8.37 9.34
CA ALA A 7 24.38 -8.44 9.74
C ALA A 7 23.98 -9.92 9.79
N ASP A 8 23.40 -10.37 10.91
CA ASP A 8 22.89 -11.73 11.05
C ASP A 8 21.87 -11.98 9.92
N PRO A 9 22.08 -12.97 9.03
CA PRO A 9 21.15 -13.27 7.95
C PRO A 9 19.71 -13.50 8.44
N GLN A 10 19.53 -13.97 9.68
CA GLN A 10 18.20 -14.12 10.27
C GLN A 10 17.56 -12.75 10.56
N LEU A 11 18.35 -11.79 11.04
CA LEU A 11 17.89 -10.42 11.30
C LEU A 11 17.54 -9.70 9.99
N GLU A 12 18.33 -9.87 8.94
CA GLU A 12 18.03 -9.30 7.62
C GLU A 12 16.68 -9.80 7.08
N ASN A 13 16.45 -11.12 7.11
CA ASN A 13 15.18 -11.71 6.69
C ASN A 13 14.00 -11.24 7.54
N PHE A 14 14.21 -11.08 8.86
CA PHE A 14 13.20 -10.53 9.76
C PHE A 14 12.84 -9.09 9.37
N ILE A 15 13.83 -8.22 9.16
CA ILE A 15 13.63 -6.82 8.76
C ILE A 15 12.85 -6.74 7.45
N LEU A 16 13.22 -7.53 6.43
CA LEU A 16 12.52 -7.55 5.14
C LEU A 16 11.04 -7.94 5.31
N THR A 17 10.77 -8.97 6.10
CA THR A 17 9.41 -9.46 6.37
C THR A 17 8.58 -8.42 7.11
N GLU A 18 9.11 -7.83 8.17
CA GLU A 18 8.40 -6.81 8.96
C GLU A 18 8.19 -5.52 8.16
N THR A 19 9.16 -5.13 7.34
CA THR A 19 9.02 -3.97 6.43
C THR A 19 7.89 -4.21 5.43
N GLN A 20 7.79 -5.41 4.86
CA GLN A 20 6.69 -5.75 3.95
C GLN A 20 5.34 -5.70 4.65
N LYS A 21 5.24 -6.24 5.88
CA LYS A 21 4.03 -6.16 6.69
C LYS A 21 3.64 -4.73 7.00
N GLN A 22 4.59 -3.88 7.40
CA GLN A 22 4.34 -2.48 7.69
C GLN A 22 3.79 -1.74 6.46
N ARG A 23 4.41 -1.93 5.29
CA ARG A 23 3.93 -1.35 4.02
C ARG A 23 2.50 -1.80 3.69
N PHE A 24 2.20 -3.07 3.92
CA PHE A 24 0.84 -3.58 3.75
C PHE A 24 -0.16 -2.91 4.70
N GLN A 25 0.20 -2.74 5.97
CA GLN A 25 -0.67 -2.04 6.94
C GLN A 25 -0.92 -0.59 6.54
N VAL A 26 0.12 0.14 6.10
CA VAL A 26 -0.03 1.52 5.59
C VAL A 26 -1.00 1.57 4.41
N LEU A 27 -0.89 0.63 3.47
CA LEU A 27 -1.81 0.54 2.33
C LEU A 27 -3.25 0.26 2.80
N VAL A 28 -3.44 -0.68 3.73
CA VAL A 28 -4.75 -1.02 4.29
C VAL A 28 -5.37 0.19 4.98
N HIS A 29 -4.61 0.92 5.79
CA HIS A 29 -5.09 2.14 6.44
C HIS A 29 -5.47 3.22 5.42
N GLY A 30 -4.62 3.49 4.43
CA GLY A 30 -4.93 4.48 3.39
C GLY A 30 -6.17 4.14 2.56
N LEU A 31 -6.36 2.85 2.21
CA LEU A 31 -7.57 2.37 1.55
C LEU A 31 -8.79 2.49 2.47
N THR A 32 -8.64 2.17 3.75
CA THR A 32 -9.72 2.28 4.74
C THR A 32 -10.20 3.71 4.85
N ASP A 33 -9.30 4.68 5.02
CA ASP A 33 -9.65 6.10 5.16
C ASP A 33 -10.33 6.61 3.88
N THR A 34 -9.74 6.33 2.72
CA THR A 34 -10.27 6.79 1.43
C THR A 34 -11.67 6.21 1.16
N CYS A 35 -11.85 4.91 1.36
CA CYS A 35 -13.13 4.26 1.09
C CYS A 35 -14.16 4.53 2.18
N TRP A 36 -13.74 4.81 3.41
CA TRP A 36 -14.61 5.31 4.45
C TRP A 36 -15.22 6.66 4.02
N ASP A 37 -14.39 7.64 3.68
CA ASP A 37 -14.86 8.97 3.27
C ASP A 37 -15.72 8.92 1.99
N THR A 38 -15.43 7.98 1.08
CA THR A 38 -16.15 7.86 -0.19
C THR A 38 -17.51 7.15 -0.04
N CYS A 39 -17.58 6.10 0.78
CA CYS A 39 -18.73 5.19 0.80
C CYS A 39 -19.58 5.28 2.06
N MET A 40 -19.01 5.66 3.21
CA MET A 40 -19.76 5.67 4.45
C MET A 40 -20.66 6.90 4.56
N GLY A 41 -21.96 6.63 4.69
CA GLY A 41 -22.95 7.62 5.09
C GLY A 41 -23.11 7.67 6.61
N ARG A 42 -24.31 7.34 7.10
CA ARG A 42 -24.59 7.28 8.54
C ARG A 42 -24.12 5.94 9.11
N PRO A 43 -23.23 5.93 10.11
CA PRO A 43 -22.80 4.68 10.75
C PRO A 43 -23.99 3.94 11.38
N SER A 44 -23.99 2.61 11.26
CA SER A 44 -24.98 1.72 11.84
C SER A 44 -24.29 0.48 12.41
N VAL A 45 -25.00 -0.34 13.17
CA VAL A 45 -24.46 -1.57 13.79
C VAL A 45 -23.95 -2.57 12.74
N ARG A 46 -24.49 -2.53 11.52
CA ARG A 46 -24.03 -3.33 10.38
C ARG A 46 -23.93 -2.46 9.14
N LEU A 47 -23.04 -2.81 8.24
CA LEU A 47 -23.03 -2.20 6.90
C LEU A 47 -24.30 -2.66 6.16
N ASP A 48 -24.97 -1.72 5.50
CA ASP A 48 -26.03 -2.06 4.58
C ASP A 48 -25.44 -2.54 3.25
N SER A 49 -26.23 -3.29 2.47
CA SER A 49 -25.76 -3.90 1.22
C SER A 49 -25.18 -2.89 0.21
N LYS A 50 -25.68 -1.65 0.17
CA LYS A 50 -25.13 -0.64 -0.75
C LYS A 50 -23.76 -0.18 -0.30
N THR A 51 -23.60 0.02 1.01
CA THR A 51 -22.31 0.40 1.61
C THR A 51 -21.27 -0.70 1.46
N GLU A 52 -21.64 -1.97 1.69
CA GLU A 52 -20.75 -3.12 1.45
C GLU A 52 -20.26 -3.18 0.00
N VAL A 53 -21.19 -3.09 -0.96
CA VAL A 53 -20.86 -3.08 -2.40
C VAL A 53 -20.02 -1.85 -2.77
N CYS A 54 -20.30 -0.68 -2.20
CA CYS A 54 -19.50 0.52 -2.44
C CYS A 54 -18.06 0.33 -1.98
N ILE A 55 -17.84 -0.19 -0.76
CA ILE A 55 -16.50 -0.38 -0.21
C ILE A 55 -15.71 -1.40 -1.05
N MET A 56 -16.32 -2.53 -1.45
CA MET A 56 -15.65 -3.48 -2.35
C MET A 56 -15.21 -2.82 -3.66
N ASN A 57 -16.13 -2.12 -4.32
CA ASN A 57 -15.82 -1.43 -5.58
C ASN A 57 -14.77 -0.34 -5.38
N CYS A 58 -14.83 0.42 -4.27
CA CYS A 58 -13.87 1.47 -3.97
C CYS A 58 -12.44 0.91 -3.89
N VAL A 59 -12.25 -0.17 -3.12
CA VAL A 59 -10.94 -0.82 -2.97
C VAL A 59 -10.43 -1.35 -4.31
N GLU A 60 -11.27 -2.09 -5.06
CA GLU A 60 -10.89 -2.64 -6.37
C GLU A 60 -10.51 -1.53 -7.36
N ARG A 61 -11.33 -0.47 -7.47
CA ARG A 61 -11.06 0.66 -8.36
C ARG A 61 -9.84 1.46 -7.95
N PHE A 62 -9.57 1.62 -6.66
CA PHE A 62 -8.38 2.32 -6.19
C PHE A 62 -7.10 1.57 -6.58
N ILE A 63 -7.07 0.25 -6.41
CA ILE A 63 -5.95 -0.60 -6.80
C ILE A 63 -5.75 -0.58 -8.31
N ASP A 64 -6.83 -0.68 -9.10
CA ASP A 64 -6.78 -0.61 -10.56
C ASP A 64 -6.21 0.73 -11.04
N ALA A 65 -6.71 1.84 -10.48
CA ALA A 65 -6.27 3.19 -10.83
C ALA A 65 -4.80 3.41 -10.46
N THR A 66 -4.40 3.01 -9.25
CA THR A 66 -3.00 3.14 -8.79
C THR A 66 -2.07 2.32 -9.68
N THR A 67 -2.44 1.08 -10.00
CA THR A 67 -1.66 0.22 -10.91
C THR A 67 -1.54 0.83 -12.30
N PHE A 68 -2.62 1.39 -12.84
CA PHE A 68 -2.61 2.06 -14.14
C PHE A 68 -1.69 3.28 -14.14
N ILE A 69 -1.79 4.14 -13.12
CA ILE A 69 -0.95 5.34 -12.97
C ILE A 69 0.51 4.94 -12.84
N THR A 70 0.85 4.00 -11.95
CA THR A 70 2.23 3.54 -11.75
C THR A 70 2.83 2.96 -13.03
N LYS A 71 2.07 2.10 -13.75
CA LYS A 71 2.52 1.57 -15.05
C LYS A 71 2.78 2.68 -16.06
N ARG A 72 1.89 3.68 -16.13
CA ARG A 72 2.07 4.83 -17.03
C ARG A 72 3.30 5.65 -16.64
N LEU A 73 3.45 5.96 -15.36
CA LEU A 73 4.61 6.70 -14.85
C LEU A 73 5.91 5.97 -15.20
N MET A 74 6.03 4.69 -14.87
CA MET A 74 7.19 3.85 -15.24
C MET A 74 7.49 3.85 -16.74
N ASN A 75 6.46 3.81 -17.58
CA ASN A 75 6.63 3.86 -19.03
C ASN A 75 7.08 5.25 -19.52
N THR A 76 6.61 6.32 -18.89
CA THR A 76 7.00 7.70 -19.22
C THR A 76 8.35 8.10 -18.63
N THR A 77 8.74 7.54 -17.49
CA THR A 77 9.99 7.84 -16.77
C THR A 77 11.16 6.91 -17.15
N LYS A 78 11.06 6.18 -18.28
CA LYS A 78 12.20 5.46 -18.91
C LYS A 78 13.44 6.33 -19.23
N TYR A 79 13.48 7.59 -18.79
CA TYR A 79 14.62 8.52 -18.84
C TYR A 79 15.23 8.91 -17.48
N ARG A 80 14.77 8.36 -16.35
CA ARG A 80 15.44 8.56 -15.06
C ARG A 80 15.69 7.20 -14.40
N SER A 81 16.66 6.48 -14.94
CA SER A 81 17.35 5.44 -14.19
C SER A 81 17.92 6.04 -12.91
N ASP A 82 17.84 5.27 -11.82
CA ASP A 82 18.64 5.40 -10.58
C ASP A 82 18.00 6.08 -9.36
N GLU A 83 16.68 6.00 -9.15
CA GLU A 83 16.14 6.22 -7.80
C GLU A 83 14.89 5.37 -7.52
N PRO A 84 14.90 4.49 -6.49
CA PRO A 84 13.70 3.81 -6.05
C PRO A 84 12.69 4.85 -5.58
N LEU A 85 11.46 4.80 -6.10
CA LEU A 85 10.35 5.57 -5.54
C LEU A 85 10.08 5.04 -4.11
N GLU A 86 10.61 5.72 -3.11
CA GLU A 86 10.17 5.55 -1.72
C GLU A 86 8.75 6.10 -1.61
N PHE A 87 7.78 5.18 -1.51
CA PHE A 87 6.48 5.49 -0.96
C PHE A 87 6.63 5.56 0.56
N GLN A 88 6.53 6.78 1.10
CA GLN A 88 6.45 7.02 2.54
C GLN A 88 5.05 6.72 3.08
#